data_AF-A0A2T2MZQ1-F1
#
_entry.id   AF-A0A2T2MZQ1-F1
#
_cell.length_a   1.000
_cell.length_b   1.000
_cell.length_c   1.000
_cell.angle_alpha   90.00
_cell.angle_beta   90.00
_cell.angle_gamma   90.00
#
_symmetry.space_group_name_H-M   'P 1'
#
loop_
_entity.id
_entity.type
_entity.pdbx_description
1 polymer ?
#
loop_
_entity_poly.entity_id
_entity_poly.type
_entity_poly.pdbx_seq_one_letter_code
_entity_poly.pdbx_strand_id
1 'polypeptide(L)'
;AWVIVGVALRLAYSLGLHVRNEDPSATDAKREMLVHIWWGLHSLECLLSAVTGRPSIIVYSRCSVPLPEPLSKEQSLTGVDAAEAYKCTSMPSASSPLVASMALSPSPKSDRSFSLSHNGKDESASESYFKAVARIGVIMQDILSSLYTPGTMVLSSDEIEGSISHFGQLLDHWIASLPPQFNFQDHGLRTSNKSQAFFRQRLLLGFHFYSTKILMTRPCLGGHDISTGEGDEKETSRPFVHRTAIACIESAKAIADLLPDQPNPLLLYEYGPWWSVFHPLMQAFSIFLLGFSSFSCISHDRNLLIRYASKLLRWIRSMEDPLSARVYQVALRTYGAIVGGDIPDI
;
A
#
# COMPACT_ATOMS: atom_id res chain seq x y z
N ALA A 1 6.25 6.63 -13.94
CA ALA A 1 6.47 6.24 -12.52
C ALA A 1 7.18 4.90 -12.41
N TRP A 2 6.51 3.75 -12.64
CA TRP A 2 7.10 2.41 -12.46
C TRP A 2 8.48 2.23 -13.15
N VAL A 3 8.61 2.60 -14.42
CA VAL A 3 9.91 2.53 -15.14
C VAL A 3 11.01 3.35 -14.45
N ILE A 4 10.69 4.55 -13.97
CA ILE A 4 11.66 5.45 -13.33
C ILE A 4 12.13 4.86 -12.00
N VAL A 5 11.21 4.32 -11.19
CA VAL A 5 11.54 3.62 -9.94
C VAL A 5 12.41 2.40 -10.23
N GLY A 6 12.10 1.64 -11.28
CA GLY A 6 12.95 0.54 -11.73
C GLY A 6 14.37 0.97 -12.15
N VAL A 7 14.54 2.15 -12.76
CA VAL A 7 15.88 2.72 -13.04
C VAL A 7 16.58 3.10 -11.74
N ALA A 8 15.90 3.79 -10.83
CA ALA A 8 16.46 4.17 -9.53
C ALA A 8 16.91 2.95 -8.71
N LEU A 9 16.13 1.87 -8.72
CA LEU A 9 16.50 0.60 -8.08
C LEU A 9 17.72 -0.05 -8.71
N ARG A 10 17.84 -0.06 -10.05
CA ARG A 10 19.06 -0.57 -10.71
C ARG A 10 20.31 0.23 -10.34
N LEU A 11 20.18 1.55 -10.18
CA LEU A 11 21.26 2.39 -9.66
C LEU A 11 21.57 2.05 -8.20
N ALA A 12 20.55 1.88 -7.36
CA ALA A 12 20.73 1.46 -5.96
C ALA A 12 21.43 0.09 -5.85
N TYR A 13 21.08 -0.87 -6.72
CA TYR A 13 21.79 -2.15 -6.82
C TYR A 13 23.26 -1.95 -7.21
N SER A 14 23.52 -1.11 -8.21
CA SER A 14 24.89 -0.83 -8.69
C SER A 14 25.76 -0.16 -7.62
N LEU A 15 25.14 0.64 -6.75
CA LEU A 15 25.79 1.27 -5.59
C LEU A 15 25.87 0.35 -4.35
N GLY A 16 25.35 -0.87 -4.42
CA GLY A 16 25.38 -1.81 -3.30
C GLY A 16 24.39 -1.49 -2.18
N LEU A 17 23.40 -0.61 -2.39
CA LEU A 17 22.47 -0.17 -1.33
C LEU A 17 21.56 -1.29 -0.79
N HIS A 18 21.44 -2.39 -1.53
CA HIS A 18 20.71 -3.59 -1.16
C HIS A 18 21.47 -4.50 -0.18
N VAL A 19 22.74 -4.21 0.10
CA VAL A 19 23.60 -4.96 1.03
C VAL A 19 23.80 -4.14 2.29
N ARG A 20 23.89 -4.81 3.44
CA ARG A 20 24.27 -4.17 4.70
C ARG A 20 25.59 -3.41 4.55
N ASN A 21 25.57 -2.13 4.93
CA ASN A 21 26.78 -1.32 4.97
C ASN A 21 27.58 -1.65 6.24
N GLU A 22 28.75 -2.29 6.06
CA GLU A 22 29.69 -2.64 7.13
C GLU A 22 30.97 -1.79 7.09
N ASP A 23 30.97 -0.69 6.33
CA ASP A 23 32.11 0.22 6.25
C ASP A 23 32.38 0.87 7.62
N PRO A 24 33.54 0.59 8.25
CA PRO A 24 33.88 1.16 9.56
C PRO A 24 34.12 2.67 9.48
N SER A 25 34.40 3.22 8.30
CA SER A 25 34.60 4.66 8.08
C SER A 25 33.29 5.44 7.88
N ALA A 26 32.18 4.77 7.59
CA ALA A 26 30.89 5.42 7.43
C ALA A 26 30.36 5.87 8.80
N THR A 27 29.81 7.08 8.90
CA THR A 27 29.11 7.52 10.11
C THR A 27 27.77 6.80 10.26
N ASP A 28 27.26 6.69 11.49
CA ASP A 28 25.95 6.08 11.76
C ASP A 28 24.83 6.75 10.94
N ALA A 29 24.81 8.09 10.92
CA ALA A 29 23.85 8.87 10.13
C ALA A 29 23.92 8.56 8.63
N LYS A 30 25.13 8.36 8.07
CA LYS A 30 25.29 7.98 6.67
C LYS A 30 24.75 6.58 6.42
N ARG A 31 24.99 5.62 7.32
CA ARG A 31 24.49 4.24 7.16
C ARG A 31 22.96 4.23 7.22
N GLU A 32 22.36 4.92 8.17
CA GLU A 32 20.91 5.02 8.30
C GLU A 32 20.26 5.67 7.08
N MET A 33 20.81 6.79 6.59
CA MET A 33 20.33 7.43 5.37
C MET A 33 20.30 6.45 4.17
N LEU A 34 21.35 5.62 4.00
CA LEU A 34 21.39 4.62 2.93
C LEU A 34 20.34 3.52 3.12
N VAL A 35 20.09 3.09 4.37
CA VAL A 35 19.01 2.17 4.73
C VAL A 35 17.65 2.77 4.37
N HIS A 36 17.40 4.04 4.69
CA HIS A 36 16.16 4.74 4.32
C HIS A 36 15.98 4.87 2.82
N ILE A 37 17.03 5.22 2.08
CA ILE A 37 16.98 5.31 0.60
C ILE A 37 16.57 3.95 0.02
N TRP A 38 17.21 2.87 0.46
CA TRP A 38 16.88 1.53 0.01
C TRP A 38 15.42 1.16 0.32
N TRP A 39 14.99 1.27 1.57
CA TRP A 39 13.63 0.88 1.96
C TRP A 39 12.54 1.81 1.40
N GLY A 40 12.89 3.05 1.07
CA GLY A 40 12.00 4.00 0.41
C GLY A 40 11.74 3.60 -1.04
N LEU A 41 12.81 3.32 -1.79
CA LEU A 41 12.72 2.78 -3.15
C LEU A 41 12.00 1.43 -3.17
N HIS A 42 12.34 0.56 -2.23
CA HIS A 42 11.72 -0.75 -2.04
C HIS A 42 10.20 -0.63 -1.86
N SER A 43 9.76 0.20 -0.92
CA SER A 43 8.34 0.37 -0.61
C SER A 43 7.55 0.94 -1.79
N LEU A 44 8.17 1.89 -2.53
CA LEU A 44 7.55 2.47 -3.72
C LEU A 44 7.44 1.45 -4.86
N GLU A 45 8.47 0.63 -5.08
CA GLU A 45 8.42 -0.46 -6.07
C GLU A 45 7.34 -1.48 -5.71
N CYS A 46 7.25 -1.88 -4.43
CA CYS A 46 6.22 -2.82 -3.98
C CYS A 46 4.82 -2.28 -4.29
N LEU A 47 4.56 -1.02 -3.97
CA LEU A 47 3.28 -0.37 -4.22
C LEU A 47 2.98 -0.27 -5.72
N LEU A 48 3.94 0.16 -6.54
CA LEU A 48 3.74 0.29 -7.99
C LEU A 48 3.59 -1.06 -8.69
N SER A 49 4.33 -2.08 -8.25
CA SER A 49 4.18 -3.49 -8.66
C SER A 49 2.74 -3.94 -8.43
N ALA A 50 2.22 -3.78 -7.20
CA ALA A 50 0.85 -4.14 -6.85
C ALA A 50 -0.21 -3.36 -7.64
N VAL A 51 -0.04 -2.05 -7.80
CA VAL A 51 -0.98 -1.18 -8.52
C VAL A 51 -1.05 -1.53 -10.01
N THR A 52 0.09 -1.86 -10.61
CA THR A 52 0.18 -2.10 -12.07
C THR A 52 0.08 -3.58 -12.44
N GLY A 53 0.08 -4.49 -11.47
CA GLY A 53 0.13 -5.94 -11.69
C GLY A 53 1.44 -6.41 -12.33
N ARG A 54 2.50 -5.59 -12.28
CA ARG A 54 3.81 -5.91 -12.87
C ARG A 54 4.71 -6.57 -11.84
N PRO A 55 5.55 -7.54 -12.22
CA PRO A 55 6.49 -8.16 -11.29
C PRO A 55 7.50 -7.14 -10.78
N SER A 56 7.84 -7.24 -9.49
CA SER A 56 8.93 -6.47 -8.90
C SER A 56 10.28 -6.93 -9.42
N ILE A 57 11.21 -5.99 -9.58
CA ILE A 57 12.61 -6.30 -9.91
C ILE A 57 13.45 -6.64 -8.68
N ILE A 58 12.87 -6.55 -7.47
CA ILE A 58 13.59 -6.79 -6.23
C ILE A 58 13.69 -8.29 -5.97
N VAL A 59 14.92 -8.77 -5.74
CA VAL A 59 15.19 -10.16 -5.38
C VAL A 59 15.54 -10.22 -3.90
N TYR A 60 14.56 -10.55 -3.07
CA TYR A 60 14.68 -10.55 -1.60
C TYR A 60 15.86 -11.37 -1.09
N SER A 61 16.13 -12.53 -1.68
CA SER A 61 17.25 -13.40 -1.29
C SER A 61 18.63 -12.79 -1.51
N ARG A 62 18.73 -11.68 -2.25
CA ARG A 62 19.98 -10.94 -2.48
C ARG A 62 20.09 -9.69 -1.62
N CYS A 63 19.08 -9.36 -0.82
CA CYS A 63 19.04 -8.16 -0.01
C CYS A 63 19.43 -8.50 1.43
N SER A 64 20.36 -7.75 2.01
CA SER A 64 20.79 -7.93 3.42
C SER A 64 20.67 -6.66 4.27
N VAL A 65 20.08 -5.60 3.72
CA VAL A 65 19.82 -4.36 4.46
C VAL A 65 18.91 -4.65 5.66
N PRO A 66 19.30 -4.28 6.88
CA PRO A 66 18.42 -4.41 8.04
C PRO A 66 17.19 -3.50 7.86
N LEU A 67 16.07 -3.86 8.52
CA LEU A 67 14.92 -2.96 8.58
C LEU A 67 15.31 -1.63 9.25
N PRO A 68 14.65 -0.51 8.90
CA PRO A 68 14.87 0.78 9.56
C PRO A 68 14.60 0.66 11.07
N GLU A 69 15.48 1.22 11.90
CA GLU A 69 15.37 1.20 13.36
C GLU A 69 15.57 2.61 13.93
N PRO A 70 14.90 2.97 15.04
CA PRO A 70 15.08 4.27 15.68
C PRO A 70 16.55 4.49 16.07
N LEU A 71 17.14 5.60 15.63
CA LEU A 71 18.42 6.05 16.17
C LEU A 71 18.33 6.20 17.69
N SER A 72 19.38 5.80 18.39
CA SER A 72 19.47 6.02 19.84
C SER A 72 19.73 7.50 20.13
N LYS A 73 19.09 8.03 21.18
CA LYS A 73 19.03 9.47 21.52
C LYS A 73 20.39 10.17 21.68
N GLU A 74 21.48 9.42 21.90
CA GLU A 74 22.84 9.96 22.01
C GLU A 74 23.44 10.35 20.64
N GLN A 75 22.86 9.87 19.53
CA GLN A 75 23.43 9.98 18.18
C GLN A 75 22.86 11.17 17.36
N SER A 76 21.67 11.67 17.72
CA SER A 76 20.99 12.80 17.05
C SER A 76 21.80 14.11 17.14
N LEU A 77 22.60 14.29 18.20
CA LEU A 77 23.45 15.46 18.41
C LEU A 77 24.64 15.56 17.43
N THR A 78 24.97 14.49 16.69
CA THR A 78 26.09 14.45 15.73
C THR A 78 25.66 14.52 14.26
N GLY A 79 24.35 14.41 13.98
CA GLY A 79 23.81 14.30 12.62
C GLY A 79 23.46 15.65 11.95
N VAL A 80 23.35 16.73 12.72
CA VAL A 80 22.97 18.06 12.21
C VAL A 80 24.01 18.59 11.22
N ASP A 81 25.30 18.33 11.45
CA ASP A 81 26.40 18.76 10.57
C ASP A 81 26.45 17.98 9.24
N ALA A 82 26.02 16.72 9.23
CA ALA A 82 26.04 15.88 8.04
C ALA A 82 24.90 16.23 7.07
N ALA A 83 23.70 16.52 7.58
CA ALA A 83 22.56 16.90 6.75
C ALA A 83 22.72 18.29 6.12
N GLU A 84 23.44 19.21 6.77
CA GLU A 84 23.79 20.52 6.19
C GLU A 84 24.95 20.44 5.20
N ALA A 85 25.94 19.55 5.41
CA ALA A 85 27.07 19.39 4.50
C ALA A 85 26.68 18.96 3.08
N TYR A 86 25.56 18.25 2.90
CA TYR A 86 25.06 17.82 1.59
C TYR A 86 24.11 18.82 0.91
N LYS A 87 23.69 19.91 1.57
CA LYS A 87 22.91 20.98 0.91
C LYS A 87 23.75 21.87 -0.01
N CYS A 88 25.09 21.79 0.04
CA CYS A 88 25.98 22.68 -0.72
C CYS A 88 26.98 21.98 -1.66
N THR A 89 26.80 20.71 -2.02
CA THR A 89 27.62 20.11 -3.09
C THR A 89 26.95 20.34 -4.45
N SER A 90 27.18 21.53 -5.02
CA SER A 90 26.95 21.79 -6.43
C SER A 90 27.76 20.80 -7.26
N MET A 91 27.08 19.80 -7.84
CA MET A 91 27.65 18.95 -8.88
C MET A 91 28.06 19.84 -10.07
N PRO A 92 29.27 19.66 -10.65
CA PRO A 92 29.61 20.33 -11.89
C PRO A 92 28.64 19.85 -12.98
N SER A 93 28.06 20.81 -13.69
CA SER A 93 27.03 20.61 -14.69
C SER A 93 27.52 19.72 -15.82
N ALA A 94 27.10 18.45 -15.83
CA ALA A 94 27.19 17.61 -17.02
C ALA A 94 26.06 18.04 -17.96
N SER A 95 26.43 18.78 -19.01
CA SER A 95 25.56 19.16 -20.12
C SER A 95 25.11 17.92 -20.91
N SER A 96 24.06 17.26 -20.43
CA SER A 96 23.32 16.27 -21.19
C SER A 96 22.06 16.91 -21.80
N PRO A 97 21.86 16.87 -23.13
CA PRO A 97 20.78 17.58 -23.80
C PRO A 97 19.37 17.03 -23.49
N LEU A 98 19.25 15.91 -22.77
CA LEU A 98 17.95 15.30 -22.43
C LEU A 98 17.24 15.91 -21.21
N VAL A 99 17.95 16.69 -20.37
CA VAL A 99 17.36 17.30 -19.15
C VAL A 99 16.87 18.73 -19.40
N ALA A 100 17.38 19.40 -20.45
CA ALA A 100 17.11 20.80 -20.74
C ALA A 100 15.67 21.09 -21.20
N SER A 101 14.93 20.09 -21.69
CA SER A 101 13.58 20.27 -22.24
C SER A 101 12.45 20.32 -21.20
N MET A 102 12.75 20.19 -19.89
CA MET A 102 11.72 20.24 -18.83
C MET A 102 11.74 21.51 -17.98
N ALA A 103 12.64 22.46 -18.24
CA ALA A 103 12.72 23.70 -17.45
C ALA A 103 12.08 24.88 -18.20
N LEU A 104 10.81 25.16 -17.91
CA LEU A 104 10.19 26.45 -18.19
C LEU A 104 9.84 27.17 -16.88
N SER A 105 10.42 28.36 -16.74
CA SER A 105 10.09 29.50 -15.87
C SER A 105 10.65 29.53 -14.44
N PRO A 106 11.41 30.57 -14.04
CA PRO A 106 11.87 30.79 -12.67
C PRO A 106 10.79 31.49 -11.83
N SER A 107 10.45 30.94 -10.66
CA SER A 107 9.67 31.65 -9.64
C SER A 107 10.60 32.22 -8.54
N PRO A 108 10.19 33.29 -7.84
CA PRO A 108 11.09 34.07 -7.00
C PRO A 108 11.41 33.34 -5.70
N LYS A 109 12.68 33.46 -5.29
CA LYS A 109 13.24 32.90 -4.05
C LYS A 109 12.45 33.42 -2.84
N SER A 110 11.77 32.52 -2.13
CA SER A 110 11.35 32.76 -0.75
C SER A 110 12.38 32.12 0.18
N ASP A 111 13.16 32.97 0.85
CA ASP A 111 13.96 32.58 2.01
C ASP A 111 13.00 32.21 3.15
N ARG A 112 12.62 30.93 3.20
CA ARG A 112 12.12 30.32 4.45
C ARG A 112 13.17 29.32 4.89
N SER A 113 14.08 29.80 5.75
CA SER A 113 14.86 28.93 6.61
C SER A 113 13.90 28.11 7.47
N PHE A 114 13.74 26.84 7.12
CA PHE A 114 12.98 25.88 7.92
C PHE A 114 13.90 25.42 9.05
N SER A 115 13.79 26.05 10.22
CA SER A 115 14.44 25.56 11.43
C SER A 115 13.75 24.26 11.87
N LEU A 116 14.44 23.14 11.72
CA LEU A 116 14.00 21.84 12.22
C LEU A 116 14.26 21.78 13.72
N SER A 117 13.26 22.10 14.54
CA SER A 117 13.28 21.74 15.96
C SER A 117 13.08 20.22 16.07
N HIS A 118 14.18 19.48 16.12
CA HIS A 118 14.20 18.02 16.31
C HIS A 118 13.66 17.63 17.68
N ASN A 119 12.48 17.00 17.71
CA ASN A 119 11.87 16.46 18.92
C ASN A 119 12.00 14.93 18.89
N GLY A 120 12.92 14.36 19.67
CA GLY A 120 13.30 12.94 19.60
C GLY A 120 12.20 11.90 19.95
N LYS A 121 10.96 12.33 20.24
CA LYS A 121 9.79 11.44 20.33
C LYS A 121 9.14 11.19 18.97
N ASP A 122 9.18 12.17 18.06
CA ASP A 122 8.54 12.06 16.75
C ASP A 122 9.38 11.21 15.78
N GLU A 123 10.71 11.22 15.93
CA GLU A 123 11.63 10.38 15.14
C GLU A 123 11.41 8.88 15.38
N SER A 124 11.33 8.45 16.65
CA SER A 124 11.11 7.04 16.99
C SER A 124 9.76 6.51 16.46
N ALA A 125 8.73 7.37 16.43
CA ALA A 125 7.44 7.05 15.83
C ALA A 125 7.54 6.95 14.30
N SER A 126 8.25 7.88 13.65
CA SER A 126 8.49 7.86 12.20
C SER A 126 9.20 6.57 11.77
N GLU A 127 10.25 6.16 12.47
CA GLU A 127 10.99 4.93 12.18
C GLU A 127 10.14 3.68 12.36
N SER A 128 9.35 3.63 13.43
CA SER A 128 8.43 2.51 13.67
C SER A 128 7.36 2.41 12.59
N TYR A 129 6.83 3.55 12.11
CA TYR A 129 5.90 3.59 10.98
C TYR A 129 6.57 3.12 9.68
N PHE A 130 7.76 3.61 9.40
CA PHE A 130 8.48 3.27 8.18
C PHE A 130 8.87 1.77 8.14
N LYS A 131 9.29 1.21 9.28
CA LYS A 131 9.50 -0.23 9.46
C LYS A 131 8.22 -1.04 9.20
N ALA A 132 7.07 -0.56 9.66
CA ALA A 132 5.78 -1.22 9.41
C ALA A 132 5.40 -1.23 7.92
N VAL A 133 5.58 -0.10 7.23
CA VAL A 133 5.35 0.03 5.77
C VAL A 133 6.28 -0.89 4.99
N ALA A 134 7.57 -0.91 5.32
CA ALA A 134 8.55 -1.79 4.69
C ALA A 134 8.13 -3.27 4.82
N ARG A 135 7.80 -3.70 6.04
CA ARG A 135 7.39 -5.09 6.32
C ARG A 135 6.14 -5.52 5.55
N ILE A 136 5.10 -4.70 5.52
CA ILE A 136 3.88 -5.08 4.79
C ILE A 136 4.10 -5.06 3.27
N GLY A 137 4.98 -4.20 2.78
CA GLY A 137 5.43 -4.21 1.38
C GLY A 137 6.08 -5.54 1.00
N VAL A 138 6.93 -6.11 1.86
CA VAL A 138 7.53 -7.44 1.66
C VAL A 138 6.44 -8.53 1.58
N ILE A 139 5.56 -8.60 2.58
CA ILE A 139 4.47 -9.58 2.62
C ILE A 139 3.61 -9.50 1.35
N MET A 140 3.29 -8.28 0.91
CA MET A 140 2.52 -8.05 -0.31
C MET A 140 3.23 -8.56 -1.57
N GLN A 141 4.55 -8.40 -1.69
CA GLN A 141 5.30 -8.95 -2.82
C GLN A 141 5.41 -10.47 -2.76
N ASP A 142 5.58 -11.05 -1.58
CA ASP A 142 5.59 -12.51 -1.40
C ASP A 142 4.24 -13.11 -1.86
N ILE A 143 3.12 -12.50 -1.46
CA ILE A 143 1.77 -12.87 -1.94
C ILE A 143 1.68 -12.78 -3.47
N LEU A 144 2.13 -11.69 -4.08
CA LEU A 144 2.08 -11.52 -5.54
C LEU A 144 2.92 -12.57 -6.26
N SER A 145 4.11 -12.88 -5.75
CA SER A 145 5.00 -13.88 -6.34
C SER A 145 4.48 -15.32 -6.17
N SER A 146 3.73 -15.60 -5.09
CA SER A 146 3.22 -16.93 -4.77
C SER A 146 1.84 -17.20 -5.37
N LEU A 147 0.94 -16.21 -5.42
CA LEU A 147 -0.46 -16.40 -5.81
C LEU A 147 -0.83 -15.80 -7.19
N TYR A 148 0.00 -14.91 -7.74
CA TYR A 148 -0.31 -14.17 -8.97
C TYR A 148 0.76 -14.31 -10.06
N THR A 149 1.51 -15.41 -10.07
CA THR A 149 2.48 -15.73 -11.13
C THR A 149 1.91 -16.75 -12.12
N PRO A 150 2.39 -16.83 -13.37
CA PRO A 150 1.92 -17.85 -14.32
C PRO A 150 2.07 -19.29 -13.80
N GLY A 151 3.04 -19.54 -12.92
CA GLY A 151 3.25 -20.84 -12.29
C GLY A 151 2.10 -21.26 -11.37
N THR A 152 1.24 -20.34 -10.91
CA THR A 152 0.13 -20.67 -10.02
C THR A 152 -0.98 -21.45 -10.70
N MET A 153 -1.05 -21.43 -12.02
CA MET A 153 -2.00 -22.27 -12.78
C MET A 153 -1.71 -23.77 -12.63
N VAL A 154 -0.51 -24.13 -12.15
CA VAL A 154 -0.07 -25.52 -11.96
C VAL A 154 -0.21 -25.95 -10.49
N LEU A 155 -0.45 -25.01 -9.56
CA LEU A 155 -0.61 -25.34 -8.14
C LEU A 155 -1.94 -26.04 -7.88
N SER A 156 -1.90 -27.03 -7.00
CA SER A 156 -3.09 -27.67 -6.45
C SER A 156 -3.88 -26.69 -5.56
N SER A 157 -5.17 -26.99 -5.35
CA SER A 157 -6.00 -26.21 -4.41
C SER A 157 -5.36 -26.17 -3.02
N ASP A 158 -4.84 -27.30 -2.54
CA ASP A 158 -4.23 -27.41 -1.21
C ASP A 158 -2.97 -26.53 -1.06
N GLU A 159 -2.14 -26.41 -2.10
CA GLU A 159 -0.98 -25.51 -2.09
C GLU A 159 -1.38 -24.04 -2.03
N ILE A 160 -2.46 -23.67 -2.73
CA ILE A 160 -3.02 -22.31 -2.69
C ILE A 160 -3.60 -22.03 -1.29
N GLU A 161 -4.39 -22.95 -0.74
CA GLU A 161 -4.98 -22.83 0.60
C GLU A 161 -3.90 -22.75 1.69
N GLY A 162 -2.84 -23.56 1.57
CA GLY A 162 -1.68 -23.53 2.46
C GLY A 162 -0.93 -22.20 2.39
N SER A 163 -0.73 -21.67 1.18
CA SER A 163 -0.10 -20.35 0.97
C SER A 163 -0.95 -19.22 1.57
N ILE A 164 -2.26 -19.22 1.33
CA ILE A 164 -3.21 -18.26 1.92
C ILE A 164 -3.16 -18.33 3.45
N SER A 165 -3.15 -19.53 4.03
CA SER A 165 -3.08 -19.72 5.48
C SER A 165 -1.76 -19.18 6.06
N HIS A 166 -0.64 -19.45 5.38
CA HIS A 166 0.67 -18.93 5.78
C HIS A 166 0.72 -17.40 5.76
N PHE A 167 0.28 -16.78 4.67
CA PHE A 167 0.24 -15.31 4.57
C PHE A 167 -0.75 -14.69 5.57
N GLY A 168 -1.84 -15.38 5.89
CA GLY A 168 -2.76 -14.98 6.95
C GLY A 168 -2.06 -14.84 8.30
N GLN A 169 -1.25 -15.83 8.68
CA GLN A 169 -0.46 -15.80 9.92
C GLN A 169 0.57 -14.65 9.91
N LEU A 170 1.21 -14.37 8.77
CA LEU A 170 2.16 -13.26 8.66
C LEU A 170 1.46 -11.90 8.84
N LEU A 171 0.26 -11.73 8.27
CA LEU A 171 -0.53 -10.51 8.45
C LEU A 171 -1.02 -10.35 9.90
N ASP A 172 -1.46 -11.44 10.53
CA ASP A 172 -1.88 -11.44 11.93
C ASP A 172 -0.71 -11.12 12.89
N HIS A 173 0.49 -11.64 12.59
CA HIS A 173 1.69 -11.27 13.33
C HIS A 173 2.06 -9.79 13.10
N TRP A 174 1.97 -9.32 11.85
CA TRP A 174 2.30 -7.94 11.51
C TRP A 174 1.40 -6.94 12.26
N ILE A 175 0.08 -7.15 12.28
CA ILE A 175 -0.86 -6.26 12.99
C ILE A 175 -0.60 -6.28 14.50
N ALA A 176 -0.33 -7.46 15.08
CA ALA A 176 -0.01 -7.61 16.50
C ALA A 176 1.32 -6.92 16.89
N SER A 177 2.24 -6.77 15.94
CA SER A 177 3.53 -6.11 16.15
C SER A 177 3.47 -4.57 16.08
N LEU A 178 2.33 -4.00 15.67
CA LEU A 178 2.20 -2.55 15.52
C LEU A 178 2.15 -1.85 16.88
N PRO A 179 2.86 -0.70 17.03
CA PRO A 179 2.66 0.19 18.16
C PRO A 179 1.19 0.60 18.31
N PRO A 180 0.65 0.71 19.55
CA PRO A 180 -0.75 1.05 19.78
C PRO A 180 -1.22 2.36 19.10
N GLN A 181 -0.32 3.34 18.98
CA GLN A 181 -0.61 4.61 18.29
C GLN A 181 -0.87 4.47 16.78
N PHE A 182 -0.45 3.35 16.19
CA PHE A 182 -0.65 3.00 14.79
C PHE A 182 -1.75 1.97 14.58
N ASN A 183 -2.43 1.55 15.66
CA ASN A 183 -3.58 0.68 15.53
C ASN A 183 -4.73 1.43 14.86
N PHE A 184 -5.06 1.01 13.64
CA PHE A 184 -6.13 1.57 12.81
C PHE A 184 -7.47 0.83 12.98
N GLN A 185 -7.50 -0.28 13.72
CA GLN A 185 -8.71 -1.04 14.03
C GLN A 185 -9.49 -0.46 15.23
N ASP A 186 -8.82 0.33 16.08
CA ASP A 186 -9.47 1.00 17.20
C ASP A 186 -10.20 2.28 16.73
N HIS A 187 -11.52 2.15 16.56
CA HIS A 187 -12.42 3.24 16.20
C HIS A 187 -12.50 4.32 17.29
N GLY A 188 -12.28 3.97 18.55
CA GLY A 188 -12.36 4.86 19.71
C GLY A 188 -11.24 5.90 19.74
N LEU A 189 -10.11 5.63 19.06
CA LEU A 189 -9.05 6.62 18.96
C LEU A 189 -9.46 7.78 18.07
N ARG A 190 -10.31 7.64 17.03
CA ARG A 190 -10.57 8.70 16.02
C ARG A 190 -11.06 10.06 16.57
N THR A 191 -11.50 10.13 17.82
CA THR A 191 -12.13 11.31 18.44
C THR A 191 -11.24 12.13 19.39
N SER A 192 -10.04 11.66 19.77
CA SER A 192 -9.15 12.39 20.68
C SER A 192 -8.17 13.34 19.94
N ASN A 193 -7.89 14.54 20.48
CA ASN A 193 -6.90 15.47 19.92
C ASN A 193 -5.50 14.86 19.77
N LYS A 194 -5.08 13.94 20.67
CA LYS A 194 -3.81 13.21 20.55
C LYS A 194 -3.82 12.14 19.45
N SER A 195 -5.01 11.71 19.04
CA SER A 195 -5.17 10.74 17.97
C SER A 195 -5.00 11.37 16.59
N GLN A 196 -5.33 12.65 16.39
CA GLN A 196 -5.07 13.29 15.09
C GLN A 196 -3.59 13.25 14.67
N ALA A 197 -2.66 13.27 15.64
CA ALA A 197 -1.21 13.27 15.38
C ALA A 197 -0.72 12.10 14.51
N PHE A 198 -1.34 10.92 14.62
CA PHE A 198 -0.98 9.72 13.85
C PHE A 198 -2.10 9.25 12.92
N PHE A 199 -3.04 10.15 12.57
CA PHE A 199 -4.17 9.82 11.71
C PHE A 199 -3.71 9.37 10.32
N ARG A 200 -2.78 10.11 9.70
CA ARG A 200 -2.20 9.78 8.39
C ARG A 200 -1.58 8.38 8.38
N GLN A 201 -0.73 8.08 9.37
CA GLN A 201 -0.03 6.80 9.48
C GLN A 201 -1.02 5.64 9.59
N ARG A 202 -2.06 5.79 10.43
CA ARG A 202 -3.12 4.78 10.58
C ARG A 202 -3.94 4.58 9.32
N LEU A 203 -4.30 5.67 8.64
CA LEU A 203 -5.03 5.60 7.37
C LEU A 203 -4.22 4.86 6.30
N LEU A 204 -2.93 5.20 6.15
CA LEU A 204 -2.04 4.58 5.18
C LEU A 204 -1.77 3.10 5.50
N LEU A 205 -1.47 2.77 6.75
CA LEU A 205 -1.28 1.37 7.18
C LEU A 205 -2.56 0.55 7.00
N GLY A 206 -3.72 1.12 7.31
CA GLY A 206 -5.01 0.48 7.07
C GLY A 206 -5.23 0.16 5.59
N PHE A 207 -4.98 1.12 4.70
CA PHE A 207 -5.06 0.88 3.25
C PHE A 207 -4.10 -0.23 2.82
N HIS A 208 -2.82 -0.18 3.23
CA HIS A 208 -1.85 -1.23 2.89
C HIS A 208 -2.26 -2.60 3.42
N PHE A 209 -2.73 -2.68 4.66
CA PHE A 209 -3.12 -3.93 5.30
C PHE A 209 -4.31 -4.58 4.60
N TYR A 210 -5.41 -3.85 4.45
CA TYR A 210 -6.60 -4.42 3.82
C TYR A 210 -6.41 -4.67 2.32
N SER A 211 -5.61 -3.86 1.61
CA SER A 211 -5.26 -4.14 0.21
C SER A 211 -4.47 -5.43 0.08
N THR A 212 -3.51 -5.67 0.98
CA THR A 212 -2.72 -6.91 1.03
C THR A 212 -3.60 -8.11 1.39
N LYS A 213 -4.51 -7.96 2.35
CA LYS A 213 -5.47 -8.99 2.73
C LYS A 213 -6.45 -9.32 1.59
N ILE A 214 -6.90 -8.33 0.83
CA ILE A 214 -7.70 -8.57 -0.38
C ILE A 214 -6.88 -9.35 -1.42
N LEU A 215 -5.63 -8.96 -1.69
CA LEU A 215 -4.76 -9.69 -2.63
C LEU A 215 -4.63 -11.17 -2.22
N MET A 216 -4.40 -11.44 -0.94
CA MET A 216 -4.31 -12.81 -0.42
C MET A 216 -5.60 -13.62 -0.58
N THR A 217 -6.76 -13.00 -0.33
CA THR A 217 -8.05 -13.71 -0.22
C THR A 217 -8.85 -13.75 -1.52
N ARG A 218 -8.56 -12.85 -2.48
CA ARG A 218 -9.27 -12.73 -3.76
C ARG A 218 -9.30 -14.00 -4.63
N PRO A 219 -8.28 -14.88 -4.68
CA PRO A 219 -8.35 -16.11 -5.47
C PRO A 219 -9.59 -16.97 -5.16
N CYS A 220 -10.11 -16.90 -3.92
CA CYS A 220 -11.29 -17.63 -3.48
C CYS A 220 -12.64 -17.01 -3.91
N LEU A 221 -12.67 -15.81 -4.50
CA LEU A 221 -13.91 -15.15 -4.94
C LEU A 221 -14.32 -15.43 -6.39
N GLY A 222 -13.37 -15.79 -7.25
CA GLY A 222 -13.57 -15.95 -8.71
C GLY A 222 -13.77 -17.39 -9.18
N GLY A 223 -13.97 -18.34 -8.27
CA GLY A 223 -13.93 -19.77 -8.54
C GLY A 223 -15.18 -20.36 -9.20
N HIS A 224 -15.51 -19.96 -10.44
CA HIS A 224 -16.41 -20.75 -11.29
C HIS A 224 -15.71 -21.45 -12.47
N ASP A 225 -14.41 -21.21 -12.71
CA ASP A 225 -13.71 -21.74 -13.90
C ASP A 225 -12.56 -22.74 -13.62
N ILE A 226 -12.54 -23.43 -12.46
CA ILE A 226 -11.60 -24.57 -12.21
C ILE A 226 -12.34 -25.89 -11.91
N SER A 227 -13.53 -26.08 -12.48
CA SER A 227 -14.17 -27.41 -12.50
C SER A 227 -15.18 -27.54 -13.63
N THR A 228 -14.69 -27.56 -14.86
CA THR A 228 -15.24 -28.50 -15.85
C THR A 228 -14.62 -29.86 -15.52
N GLY A 229 -15.26 -30.57 -14.60
CA GLY A 229 -14.81 -31.86 -14.09
C GLY A 229 -15.85 -32.38 -13.12
N GLU A 230 -16.84 -33.07 -13.65
CA GLU A 230 -17.78 -33.90 -12.90
C GLU A 230 -16.96 -34.88 -12.04
N GLY A 231 -17.04 -34.76 -10.71
CA GLY A 231 -16.27 -35.58 -9.78
C GLY A 231 -16.51 -35.14 -8.34
N ASP A 232 -17.11 -36.04 -7.58
CA ASP A 232 -17.76 -35.86 -6.27
C ASP A 232 -16.78 -35.65 -5.08
N GLU A 233 -15.66 -34.93 -5.26
CA GLU A 233 -14.55 -34.89 -4.29
C GLU A 233 -14.28 -33.52 -3.60
N LYS A 234 -15.11 -32.48 -3.79
CA LYS A 234 -14.83 -31.10 -3.27
C LYS A 234 -15.67 -30.64 -2.07
N GLU A 235 -15.92 -31.47 -1.05
CA GLU A 235 -16.64 -31.02 0.17
C GLU A 235 -15.74 -30.34 1.22
N THR A 236 -14.46 -30.70 1.37
CA THR A 236 -13.55 -30.15 2.40
C THR A 236 -12.98 -28.77 2.09
N SER A 237 -12.75 -28.43 0.81
CA SER A 237 -12.26 -27.10 0.39
C SER A 237 -13.35 -26.03 0.38
N ARG A 238 -14.64 -26.42 0.34
CA ARG A 238 -15.77 -25.47 0.33
C ARG A 238 -15.81 -24.58 1.59
N PRO A 239 -15.66 -25.10 2.82
CA PRO A 239 -15.60 -24.28 4.03
C PRO A 239 -14.44 -23.28 4.05
N PHE A 240 -13.24 -23.68 3.60
CA PHE A 240 -12.09 -22.80 3.56
C PHE A 240 -12.29 -21.66 2.55
N VAL A 241 -12.62 -22.02 1.30
CA VAL A 241 -12.87 -21.06 0.22
C VAL A 241 -13.97 -20.07 0.61
N HIS A 242 -15.06 -20.57 1.23
CA HIS A 242 -16.15 -19.73 1.71
C HIS A 242 -15.70 -18.75 2.80
N ARG A 243 -14.96 -19.22 3.81
CA ARG A 243 -14.43 -18.35 4.88
C ARG A 243 -13.49 -17.27 4.32
N THR A 244 -12.63 -17.65 3.38
CA THR A 244 -11.66 -16.75 2.75
C THR A 244 -12.35 -15.72 1.86
N ALA A 245 -13.40 -16.13 1.14
CA ALA A 245 -14.26 -15.22 0.37
C ALA A 245 -14.95 -14.17 1.26
N ILE A 246 -15.52 -14.59 2.40
CA ILE A 246 -16.09 -13.66 3.40
C ILE A 246 -15.00 -12.69 3.89
N ALA A 247 -13.81 -13.21 4.27
CA ALA A 247 -12.71 -12.37 4.73
C ALA A 247 -12.26 -11.33 3.67
N CYS A 248 -12.38 -11.66 2.39
CA CYS A 248 -12.11 -10.73 1.29
C CYS A 248 -13.13 -9.58 1.26
N ILE A 249 -14.43 -9.90 1.35
CA ILE A 249 -15.51 -8.92 1.40
C ILE A 249 -15.40 -8.03 2.64
N GLU A 250 -15.13 -8.60 3.81
CA GLU A 250 -14.93 -7.84 5.05
C GLU A 250 -13.72 -6.91 4.95
N SER A 251 -12.64 -7.34 4.27
CA SER A 251 -11.49 -6.47 4.02
C SER A 251 -11.83 -5.30 3.09
N ALA A 252 -12.68 -5.51 2.08
CA ALA A 252 -13.16 -4.45 1.21
C ALA A 252 -14.07 -3.45 1.95
N LYS A 253 -14.95 -3.94 2.83
CA LYS A 253 -15.75 -3.08 3.74
C LYS A 253 -14.84 -2.26 4.65
N ALA A 254 -13.82 -2.89 5.23
CA ALA A 254 -12.87 -2.21 6.09
C ALA A 254 -12.12 -1.07 5.37
N ILE A 255 -11.76 -1.23 4.08
CA ILE A 255 -11.21 -0.12 3.26
C ILE A 255 -12.19 1.05 3.19
N ALA A 256 -13.48 0.78 2.96
CA ALA A 256 -14.49 1.82 2.92
C ALA A 256 -14.74 2.46 4.31
N ASP A 257 -14.60 1.71 5.39
CA ASP A 257 -14.76 2.19 6.79
C ASP A 257 -13.56 2.97 7.33
N LEU A 258 -12.41 2.93 6.64
CA LEU A 258 -11.33 3.89 6.85
C LEU A 258 -11.74 5.31 6.46
N LEU A 259 -12.70 5.46 5.56
CA LEU A 259 -13.20 6.74 5.10
C LEU A 259 -14.48 7.16 5.85
N PRO A 260 -14.65 8.46 6.14
CA PRO A 260 -15.93 9.00 6.60
C PRO A 260 -17.08 8.71 5.63
N ASP A 261 -18.31 8.67 6.13
CA ASP A 261 -19.50 8.42 5.31
C ASP A 261 -19.83 9.56 4.35
N GLN A 262 -19.50 10.80 4.76
CA GLN A 262 -19.58 11.97 3.90
C GLN A 262 -18.22 12.21 3.23
N PRO A 263 -18.17 12.30 1.89
CA PRO A 263 -16.93 12.53 1.18
C PRO A 263 -16.38 13.92 1.49
N ASN A 264 -15.11 13.98 1.87
CA ASN A 264 -14.36 15.21 2.03
C ASN A 264 -12.99 15.04 1.35
N PRO A 265 -12.82 15.51 0.09
CA PRO A 265 -11.59 15.28 -0.67
C PRO A 265 -10.37 15.93 -0.01
N LEU A 266 -10.54 17.02 0.75
CA LEU A 266 -9.45 17.68 1.48
C LEU A 266 -8.76 16.72 2.45
N LEU A 267 -9.52 15.83 3.11
CA LEU A 267 -8.95 14.82 4.01
C LEU A 267 -7.98 13.88 3.28
N LEU A 268 -8.30 13.49 2.05
CA LEU A 268 -7.44 12.62 1.25
C LEU A 268 -6.21 13.37 0.71
N TYR A 269 -6.37 14.63 0.34
CA TYR A 269 -5.24 15.46 -0.09
C TYR A 269 -4.26 15.75 1.06
N GLU A 270 -4.77 15.96 2.27
CA GLU A 270 -3.96 16.28 3.45
C GLU A 270 -3.36 15.02 4.11
N TYR A 271 -4.19 14.01 4.38
CA TYR A 271 -3.80 12.83 5.17
C TYR A 271 -3.75 11.53 4.36
N GLY A 272 -4.38 11.47 3.20
CA GLY A 272 -4.44 10.27 2.37
C GLY A 272 -3.25 10.09 1.42
N PRO A 273 -3.19 8.94 0.74
CA PRO A 273 -2.27 8.70 -0.36
C PRO A 273 -2.89 9.23 -1.66
N TRP A 274 -3.18 10.53 -1.77
CA TRP A 274 -3.95 11.11 -2.89
C TRP A 274 -3.50 10.66 -4.29
N TRP A 275 -2.20 10.42 -4.48
CA TRP A 275 -1.63 9.99 -5.75
C TRP A 275 -1.90 8.51 -6.10
N SER A 276 -2.21 7.66 -5.12
CA SER A 276 -2.52 6.23 -5.29
C SER A 276 -3.85 5.80 -4.71
N VAL A 277 -4.64 6.70 -4.11
CA VAL A 277 -5.87 6.37 -3.38
C VAL A 277 -6.91 5.66 -4.23
N PHE A 278 -6.97 5.94 -5.54
CA PHE A 278 -7.89 5.23 -6.42
C PHE A 278 -7.64 3.73 -6.48
N HIS A 279 -6.42 3.25 -6.26
CA HIS A 279 -6.12 1.83 -6.28
C HIS A 279 -6.84 1.04 -5.17
N PRO A 280 -6.66 1.33 -3.86
CA PRO A 280 -7.40 0.62 -2.82
C PRO A 280 -8.92 0.81 -2.93
N LEU A 281 -9.40 1.98 -3.38
CA LEU A 281 -10.84 2.18 -3.60
C LEU A 281 -11.38 1.31 -4.72
N MET A 282 -10.71 1.28 -5.88
CA MET A 282 -11.13 0.43 -7.00
C MET A 282 -10.94 -1.05 -6.70
N GLN A 283 -9.94 -1.41 -5.89
CA GLN A 283 -9.73 -2.78 -5.42
C GLN A 283 -10.93 -3.23 -4.58
N ALA A 284 -11.32 -2.46 -3.55
CA ALA A 284 -12.49 -2.75 -2.73
C ALA A 284 -13.80 -2.75 -3.55
N PHE A 285 -13.96 -1.76 -4.43
CA PHE A 285 -15.13 -1.66 -5.31
C PHE A 285 -15.29 -2.89 -6.20
N SER A 286 -14.18 -3.37 -6.79
CA SER A 286 -14.20 -4.60 -7.60
C SER A 286 -14.64 -5.81 -6.78
N ILE A 287 -14.21 -5.92 -5.52
CA ILE A 287 -14.66 -7.01 -4.64
C ILE A 287 -16.17 -6.94 -4.38
N PHE A 288 -16.76 -5.75 -4.22
CA PHE A 288 -18.21 -5.61 -4.09
C PHE A 288 -18.93 -6.05 -5.37
N LEU A 289 -18.39 -5.69 -6.54
CA LEU A 289 -18.93 -6.14 -7.83
C LEU A 289 -18.85 -7.66 -7.99
N LEU A 290 -17.73 -8.29 -7.60
CA LEU A 290 -17.63 -9.76 -7.58
C LEU A 290 -18.60 -10.38 -6.56
N GLY A 291 -18.80 -9.74 -5.41
CA GLY A 291 -19.80 -10.15 -4.42
C GLY A 291 -21.23 -10.14 -4.99
N PHE A 292 -21.53 -9.21 -5.89
CA PHE A 292 -22.80 -9.19 -6.64
C PHE A 292 -22.86 -10.22 -7.78
N SER A 293 -21.77 -10.82 -8.25
CA SER A 293 -21.86 -11.84 -9.30
C SER A 293 -21.95 -13.25 -8.71
N SER A 294 -21.29 -13.49 -7.58
CA SER A 294 -21.15 -14.82 -6.96
C SER A 294 -22.32 -15.19 -6.02
N PHE A 295 -23.55 -14.84 -6.41
CA PHE A 295 -24.74 -14.65 -5.53
C PHE A 295 -25.28 -15.83 -4.72
N SER A 296 -24.64 -17.00 -4.72
CA SER A 296 -25.17 -18.16 -3.99
C SER A 296 -24.88 -18.17 -2.47
N CYS A 297 -24.05 -17.26 -1.95
CA CYS A 297 -23.55 -17.37 -0.56
C CYS A 297 -23.92 -16.24 0.42
N ILE A 298 -24.44 -15.08 -0.02
CA ILE A 298 -24.56 -13.89 0.85
C ILE A 298 -25.82 -13.05 0.53
N SER A 299 -27.00 -13.66 0.58
CA SER A 299 -28.28 -13.02 0.20
C SER A 299 -28.70 -11.84 1.11
N HIS A 300 -28.31 -11.82 2.38
CA HIS A 300 -28.70 -10.77 3.33
C HIS A 300 -27.83 -9.49 3.29
N ASP A 301 -26.71 -9.50 2.57
CA ASP A 301 -25.71 -8.41 2.59
C ASP A 301 -25.76 -7.54 1.32
N ARG A 302 -26.54 -7.91 0.29
CA ARG A 302 -26.57 -7.20 -1.00
C ARG A 302 -26.81 -5.69 -0.85
N ASN A 303 -27.80 -5.30 -0.05
CA ASN A 303 -28.11 -3.89 0.18
C ASN A 303 -26.99 -3.16 0.93
N LEU A 304 -26.29 -3.85 1.82
CA LEU A 304 -25.15 -3.28 2.54
C LEU A 304 -23.94 -3.13 1.60
N LEU A 305 -23.64 -4.12 0.76
CA LEU A 305 -22.62 -4.02 -0.30
C LEU A 305 -22.93 -2.90 -1.31
N ILE A 306 -24.21 -2.70 -1.67
CA ILE A 306 -24.65 -1.56 -2.48
C ILE A 306 -24.29 -0.24 -1.78
N ARG A 307 -24.61 -0.09 -0.48
CA ARG A 307 -24.25 1.12 0.28
C ARG A 307 -22.74 1.38 0.30
N TYR A 308 -21.94 0.34 0.47
CA TYR A 308 -20.48 0.44 0.43
C TYR A 308 -19.96 0.83 -0.96
N ALA A 309 -20.45 0.18 -2.02
CA ALA A 309 -20.09 0.52 -3.39
C ALA A 309 -20.45 1.97 -3.74
N SER A 310 -21.64 2.43 -3.35
CA SER A 310 -22.08 3.82 -3.54
C SER A 310 -21.27 4.82 -2.72
N LYS A 311 -20.85 4.45 -1.49
CA LYS A 311 -19.91 5.26 -0.70
C LYS A 311 -18.59 5.45 -1.44
N LEU A 312 -18.01 4.38 -2.00
CA LEU A 312 -16.77 4.48 -2.77
C LEU A 312 -16.93 5.32 -4.04
N LEU A 313 -18.05 5.17 -4.77
CA LEU A 313 -18.36 6.00 -5.94
C LEU A 313 -18.44 7.49 -5.60
N ARG A 314 -19.13 7.84 -4.50
CA ARG A 314 -19.20 9.23 -4.00
C ARG A 314 -17.81 9.78 -3.66
N TRP A 315 -16.96 8.99 -3.00
CA TRP A 315 -15.57 9.38 -2.71
C TRP A 315 -14.74 9.60 -3.96
N ILE A 316 -14.79 8.67 -4.92
CA ILE A 316 -14.06 8.80 -6.19
C ILE A 316 -14.52 10.06 -6.91
N ARG A 317 -15.83 10.31 -7.03
CA ARG A 317 -16.39 11.51 -7.68
C ARG A 317 -15.96 12.81 -7.01
N SER A 318 -15.86 12.82 -5.68
CA SER A 318 -15.59 14.04 -4.91
C SER A 318 -14.18 14.63 -5.09
N MET A 319 -13.22 13.88 -5.64
CA MET A 319 -11.85 14.37 -5.80
C MET A 319 -11.70 15.41 -6.91
N GLU A 320 -12.66 15.52 -7.84
CA GLU A 320 -12.75 16.57 -8.87
C GLU A 320 -11.51 16.74 -9.78
N ASP A 321 -10.70 15.69 -9.94
CA ASP A 321 -9.54 15.69 -10.83
C ASP A 321 -9.78 14.85 -12.12
N PRO A 322 -8.99 15.05 -13.21
CA PRO A 322 -9.21 14.34 -14.47
C PRO A 322 -9.05 12.80 -14.37
N LEU A 323 -8.26 12.30 -13.43
CA LEU A 323 -8.14 10.87 -13.18
C LEU A 323 -9.38 10.36 -12.43
N SER A 324 -9.83 11.07 -11.39
CA SER A 324 -11.10 10.80 -10.70
C SER A 324 -12.27 10.65 -11.69
N ALA A 325 -12.43 11.60 -12.62
CA ALA A 325 -13.52 11.55 -13.59
C ALA A 325 -13.49 10.26 -14.45
N ARG A 326 -12.30 9.85 -14.91
CA ARG A 326 -12.14 8.61 -15.68
C ARG A 326 -12.41 7.37 -14.84
N VAL A 327 -11.87 7.31 -13.63
CA VAL A 327 -12.06 6.19 -12.70
C VAL A 327 -13.53 6.05 -12.33
N TYR A 328 -14.21 7.16 -12.03
CA TYR A 328 -15.64 7.21 -11.74
C TYR A 328 -16.48 6.69 -12.92
N GLN A 329 -16.19 7.13 -14.14
CA GLN A 329 -16.92 6.68 -15.33
C GLN A 329 -16.77 5.16 -15.56
N VAL A 330 -15.57 4.62 -15.36
CA VAL A 330 -15.36 3.17 -15.44
C VAL A 330 -16.16 2.44 -14.36
N ALA A 331 -16.04 2.89 -13.11
CA ALA A 331 -16.72 2.28 -11.96
C ALA A 331 -18.25 2.32 -12.08
N LEU A 332 -18.81 3.45 -12.52
CA LEU A 332 -20.25 3.62 -12.70
C LEU A 332 -20.81 2.71 -13.79
N ARG A 333 -20.09 2.55 -14.91
CA ARG A 333 -20.50 1.66 -16.00
C ARG A 333 -20.53 0.20 -15.57
N THR A 334 -19.48 -0.28 -14.90
CA THR A 334 -19.44 -1.65 -14.40
C THR A 334 -20.49 -1.90 -13.31
N TYR A 335 -20.74 -0.91 -12.45
CA TYR A 335 -21.80 -0.99 -11.44
C TYR A 335 -23.19 -1.11 -12.06
N GLY A 336 -23.53 -0.21 -13.00
CA GLY A 336 -24.83 -0.22 -13.67
C GLY A 336 -25.10 -1.52 -14.44
N ALA A 337 -24.06 -2.11 -15.04
CA ALA A 337 -24.14 -3.40 -15.73
C ALA A 337 -24.48 -4.57 -14.79
N ILE A 338 -24.05 -4.52 -13.53
CA ILE A 338 -24.19 -5.64 -12.57
C ILE A 338 -25.42 -5.46 -11.67
N VAL A 339 -25.70 -4.25 -11.20
CA VAL A 339 -26.79 -3.98 -10.25
C VAL A 339 -28.12 -3.72 -10.96
N GLY A 340 -28.08 -3.34 -12.24
CA GLY A 340 -29.24 -3.15 -13.10
C GLY A 340 -29.95 -1.82 -12.82
N GLY A 341 -29.52 -0.75 -13.50
CA GLY A 341 -30.27 0.51 -13.71
C GLY A 341 -30.56 1.40 -12.48
N ASP A 342 -30.80 0.83 -11.30
CA ASP A 342 -31.02 1.55 -10.05
C ASP A 342 -29.67 2.07 -9.53
N ILE A 343 -29.21 3.14 -10.16
CA ILE A 343 -28.14 3.98 -9.63
C ILE A 343 -28.79 4.69 -8.44
N PRO A 344 -28.42 4.38 -7.17
CA PRO A 344 -28.92 5.15 -6.05
C PRO A 344 -28.58 6.62 -6.28
N ASP A 345 -29.37 7.56 -5.73
CA ASP A 345 -29.06 8.99 -5.84
C ASP A 345 -27.62 9.25 -5.34
N ILE A 346 -26.68 9.42 -6.28
CA ILE A 346 -25.22 9.59 -6.08
C ILE A 346 -24.84 11.04 -6.34
#